data_AF-A0A2W2ETD5-F1
#
_entry.id   AF-A0A2W2ETD5-F1
#
_cell.length_a   1.000
_cell.length_b   1.000
_cell.length_c   1.000
_cell.angle_alpha   90.00
_cell.angle_beta   90.00
_cell.angle_gamma   90.00
#
_symmetry.space_group_name_H-M   'P 1'
#
loop_
_entity.id
_entity.type
_entity.pdbx_description
1 polymer ?
#
loop_
_entity_poly.entity_id
_entity_poly.type
_entity_poly.pdbx_seq_one_letter_code
_entity_poly.pdbx_strand_id
1 'polypeptide(L)'
;MRRLLADSGEPRAWVSLRTDLVTALLGVWFGIGLMIDAWAHTNLAELETFFTPWHAVFYSGFAAVSGWILWQAWRGVRAGRQGLAAVPKGYLAGLLAIPAFAAFGLADMMWHTFLGIETTIDILFSPSHLGLIVTMLLIVTTPLRSAWSAPDVGERPSLGRLLPALIGLAFATTLVSLFLMYGDAMQYRAERVVEAFSLLDGPGADRLAASMALTNVVLLAPVLFLVRRWQLPFGSVTLMYAIAVLMPGAQTEFENLPILVGFVAGGLVSDLLIRWLRPSATRRGAYWAFAGLSAFATWSLFIGVASATGGGLPAVPELWTGGPIIAGLIGLALGALFLPNAAPERA
;
A
#
# COMPACT_ATOMS: atom_id res chain seq x y z
N MET A 1 34.40 -5.75 22.39
CA MET A 1 32.93 -5.95 22.46
C MET A 1 32.20 -4.90 23.30
N ARG A 2 32.63 -4.51 24.51
CA ARG A 2 31.88 -3.52 25.35
C ARG A 2 31.64 -2.13 24.72
N ARG A 3 32.53 -1.64 23.83
CA ARG A 3 32.34 -0.35 23.11
C ARG A 3 31.32 -0.41 21.96
N LEU A 4 30.91 -1.60 21.49
CA LEU A 4 29.95 -1.74 20.38
C LEU A 4 28.48 -1.72 20.85
N LEU A 5 28.25 -1.96 22.15
CA LEU A 5 26.91 -1.97 22.76
C LEU A 5 26.61 -0.69 23.55
N ALA A 6 27.57 0.23 23.66
CA ALA A 6 27.36 1.52 24.30
C ALA A 6 26.62 2.44 23.31
N ASP A 7 25.46 2.96 23.71
CA ASP A 7 24.82 4.06 23.01
C ASP A 7 25.57 5.35 23.38
N SER A 8 25.85 6.23 22.40
CA SER A 8 26.46 7.52 22.71
C SER A 8 25.49 8.47 23.42
N GLY A 9 24.19 8.15 23.46
CA GLY A 9 23.16 8.93 24.14
C GLY A 9 22.77 10.22 23.39
N GLU A 10 23.37 10.48 22.23
CA GLU A 10 23.02 11.61 21.39
C GLU A 10 21.61 11.47 20.80
N PRO A 11 20.89 12.58 20.62
CA PRO A 11 19.62 12.54 19.91
C PRO A 11 19.82 12.07 18.47
N ARG A 12 19.01 11.08 18.06
CA ARG A 12 19.01 10.58 16.68
C ARG A 12 18.75 11.71 15.68
N ALA A 13 19.57 11.78 14.65
CA ALA A 13 19.48 12.81 13.62
C ALA A 13 18.38 12.52 12.58
N TRP A 14 17.93 13.59 11.93
CA TRP A 14 17.08 13.55 10.75
C TRP A 14 17.91 13.32 9.48
N VAL A 15 17.27 12.79 8.44
CA VAL A 15 17.86 12.74 7.10
C VAL A 15 17.30 13.84 6.21
N SER A 16 18.00 14.14 5.13
CA SER A 16 17.51 15.06 4.11
C SER A 16 16.40 14.43 3.27
N LEU A 17 15.55 15.27 2.64
CA LEU A 17 14.56 14.82 1.65
C LEU A 17 15.18 13.95 0.54
N ARG A 18 16.39 14.32 0.07
CA ARG A 18 17.10 13.55 -0.96
C ARG A 18 17.39 12.12 -0.48
N THR A 19 17.74 11.95 0.79
CA THR A 19 18.01 10.64 1.37
C THR A 19 16.76 9.77 1.43
N ASP A 20 15.65 10.36 1.88
CA ASP A 20 14.34 9.68 1.89
C ASP A 20 13.90 9.31 0.48
N LEU A 21 14.11 10.20 -0.51
CA LEU A 21 13.78 9.94 -1.91
C LEU A 21 14.59 8.78 -2.50
N VAL A 22 15.90 8.72 -2.23
CA VAL A 22 16.72 7.57 -2.65
C VAL A 22 16.21 6.28 -1.99
N THR A 23 15.88 6.32 -0.70
CA THR A 23 15.27 5.16 -0.01
C THR A 23 13.96 4.73 -0.67
N ALA A 24 13.08 5.67 -1.02
CA ALA A 24 11.83 5.38 -1.70
C ALA A 24 12.06 4.78 -3.10
N LEU A 25 12.94 5.34 -3.92
CA LEU A 25 13.23 4.86 -5.27
C LEU A 25 13.89 3.46 -5.27
N LEU A 26 14.78 3.17 -4.31
CA LEU A 26 15.30 1.81 -4.15
C LEU A 26 14.21 0.85 -3.63
N GLY A 27 13.29 1.35 -2.80
CA GLY A 27 12.08 0.61 -2.44
C GLY A 27 11.15 0.34 -3.62
N VAL A 28 11.09 1.23 -4.61
CA VAL A 28 10.35 1.01 -5.87
C VAL A 28 10.98 -0.12 -6.67
N TRP A 29 12.32 -0.16 -6.81
CA TRP A 29 13.00 -1.30 -7.44
C TRP A 29 12.63 -2.60 -6.73
N PHE A 30 12.76 -2.63 -5.40
CA PHE A 30 12.40 -3.79 -4.61
C PHE A 30 10.93 -4.22 -4.81
N GLY A 31 10.00 -3.25 -4.82
CA GLY A 31 8.59 -3.48 -5.11
C GLY A 31 8.35 -4.05 -6.52
N ILE A 32 8.90 -3.42 -7.56
CA ILE A 32 8.78 -3.87 -8.96
C ILE A 32 9.33 -5.29 -9.12
N GLY A 33 10.46 -5.61 -8.47
CA GLY A 33 11.01 -6.95 -8.48
C GLY A 33 10.04 -8.00 -7.95
N LEU A 34 9.36 -7.72 -6.83
CA LEU A 34 8.30 -8.60 -6.32
C LEU A 34 7.11 -8.69 -7.27
N MET A 35 6.72 -7.58 -7.89
CA MET A 35 5.58 -7.57 -8.80
C MET A 35 5.83 -8.49 -10.02
N ILE A 36 7.05 -8.44 -10.55
CA ILE A 36 7.49 -9.32 -11.64
C ILE A 36 7.50 -10.79 -11.18
N ASP A 37 7.99 -11.05 -9.97
CA ASP A 37 8.03 -12.39 -9.39
C ASP A 37 6.63 -12.99 -9.15
N ALA A 38 5.74 -12.21 -8.54
CA ALA A 38 4.35 -12.61 -8.34
C ALA A 38 3.58 -12.78 -9.66
N TRP A 39 3.88 -11.98 -10.69
CA TRP A 39 3.35 -12.20 -12.04
C TRP A 39 3.81 -13.55 -12.60
N ALA A 40 5.09 -13.90 -12.45
CA ALA A 40 5.64 -15.16 -12.92
C ALA A 40 4.98 -16.37 -12.24
N HIS A 41 4.78 -16.31 -10.91
CA HIS A 41 4.05 -17.34 -10.17
C HIS A 41 2.59 -17.52 -10.62
N THR A 42 1.98 -16.47 -11.19
CA THR A 42 0.58 -16.50 -11.63
C THR A 42 0.45 -16.98 -13.09
N ASN A 43 1.39 -16.61 -13.96
CA ASN A 43 1.23 -16.73 -15.42
C ASN A 43 2.14 -17.77 -16.09
N LEU A 44 3.21 -18.22 -15.41
CA LEU A 44 4.10 -19.25 -15.96
C LEU A 44 3.79 -20.61 -15.34
N ALA A 45 3.85 -21.66 -16.18
CA ALA A 45 3.77 -23.04 -15.70
C ALA A 45 4.97 -23.34 -14.78
N GLU A 46 4.69 -24.08 -13.70
CA GLU A 46 5.55 -24.42 -12.56
C GLU A 46 7.01 -23.94 -12.63
N LEU A 47 7.37 -23.00 -11.76
CA LEU A 47 8.77 -22.71 -11.47
C LEU A 47 9.35 -23.98 -10.83
N GLU A 48 10.30 -24.66 -11.45
CA GLU A 48 10.84 -25.92 -10.91
C GLU A 48 11.87 -25.72 -9.78
N THR A 49 12.37 -24.49 -9.60
CA THR A 49 13.42 -24.18 -8.60
C THR A 49 13.26 -22.79 -8.00
N PHE A 50 13.86 -22.58 -6.82
CA PHE A 50 13.94 -21.26 -6.19
C PHE A 50 14.78 -20.24 -6.99
N PHE A 51 15.83 -20.67 -7.69
CA PHE A 51 16.72 -19.74 -8.39
C PHE A 51 16.17 -19.38 -9.77
N THR A 52 15.35 -18.34 -9.82
CA THR A 52 14.75 -17.82 -11.06
C THR A 52 15.30 -16.43 -11.40
N PRO A 53 15.25 -16.00 -12.68
CA PRO A 53 15.56 -14.62 -13.04
C PRO A 53 14.69 -13.59 -12.29
N TRP A 54 13.45 -13.95 -11.96
CA TRP A 54 12.50 -13.09 -11.26
C TRP A 54 12.89 -12.86 -9.80
N HIS A 55 13.27 -13.93 -9.09
CA HIS A 55 13.89 -13.85 -7.77
C HIS A 55 15.18 -13.02 -7.81
N ALA A 56 16.01 -13.18 -8.86
CA ALA A 56 17.23 -12.38 -8.98
C ALA A 56 16.92 -10.86 -9.05
N VAL A 57 15.89 -10.45 -9.79
CA VAL A 57 15.44 -9.04 -9.82
C VAL A 57 14.91 -8.62 -8.45
N PHE A 58 14.06 -9.43 -7.81
CA PHE A 58 13.52 -9.14 -6.48
C PHE A 58 14.60 -8.96 -5.41
N TYR A 59 15.51 -9.93 -5.27
CA TYR A 59 16.60 -9.88 -4.30
C TYR A 59 17.66 -8.82 -4.63
N SER A 60 17.83 -8.44 -5.90
CA SER A 60 18.69 -7.29 -6.25
C SER A 60 18.13 -5.97 -5.72
N GLY A 61 16.81 -5.77 -5.80
CA GLY A 61 16.13 -4.62 -5.21
C GLY A 61 16.25 -4.59 -3.69
N PHE A 62 16.07 -5.76 -3.05
CA PHE A 62 16.32 -5.93 -1.60
C PHE A 62 17.74 -5.52 -1.22
N ALA A 63 18.75 -6.05 -1.93
CA ALA A 63 20.15 -5.74 -1.66
C ALA A 63 20.45 -4.25 -1.80
N ALA A 64 19.91 -3.59 -2.84
CA ALA A 64 20.10 -2.17 -3.10
C ALA A 64 19.53 -1.30 -1.97
N VAL A 65 18.25 -1.48 -1.60
CA VAL A 65 17.63 -0.69 -0.52
C VAL A 65 18.27 -0.97 0.85
N SER A 66 18.63 -2.23 1.12
CA SER A 66 19.29 -2.64 2.36
C SER A 66 20.68 -2.03 2.48
N GLY A 67 21.49 -2.10 1.41
CA GLY A 67 22.81 -1.49 1.36
C GLY A 67 22.75 0.02 1.61
N TRP A 68 21.74 0.70 1.06
CA TRP A 68 21.51 2.12 1.32
C TRP A 68 21.13 2.42 2.77
N ILE A 69 20.20 1.67 3.37
CA ILE A 69 19.82 1.85 4.78
C ILE A 69 21.01 1.59 5.73
N LEU A 70 21.77 0.53 5.48
CA LEU A 70 22.99 0.20 6.22
C LEU A 70 24.04 1.32 6.08
N TRP A 71 24.21 1.86 4.88
CA TRP A 71 25.09 3.00 4.62
C TRP A 71 24.67 4.22 5.43
N GLN A 72 23.38 4.51 5.54
CA GLN A 72 22.87 5.63 6.34
C GLN A 72 23.16 5.46 7.84
N ALA A 73 23.06 4.25 8.38
CA ALA A 73 23.47 3.96 9.76
C ALA A 73 25.00 4.07 9.93
N TRP A 74 25.77 3.56 8.97
CA TRP A 74 27.24 3.64 8.98
C TRP A 74 27.76 5.07 8.93
N ARG A 75 27.10 5.97 8.20
CA ARG A 75 27.41 7.40 8.23
C ARG A 75 27.26 8.02 9.62
N GLY A 76 26.27 7.56 10.40
CA GLY A 76 26.12 7.95 11.81
C GLY A 76 27.30 7.48 12.66
N VAL A 77 27.76 6.24 12.45
CA VAL A 77 28.95 5.70 13.12
C VAL A 77 30.21 6.49 12.75
N ARG A 78 30.40 6.84 11.47
CA ARG A 78 31.52 7.68 11.02
C ARG A 78 31.50 9.09 11.58
N ALA A 79 30.34 9.57 12.00
CA ALA A 79 30.21 10.84 12.72
C ALA A 79 30.50 10.71 14.23
N GLY A 80 30.98 9.56 14.70
CA GLY A 80 31.33 9.30 16.10
C GLY A 80 30.20 8.76 16.98
N ARG A 81 29.00 8.55 16.43
CA ARG A 81 27.85 8.05 17.18
C ARG A 81 27.91 6.54 17.39
N GLN A 82 27.30 6.06 18.48
CA GLN A 82 27.27 4.63 18.83
C GLN A 82 25.85 4.20 19.20
N GLY A 83 25.55 2.90 19.10
CA GLY A 83 24.22 2.36 19.43
C GLY A 83 23.08 2.94 18.58
N LEU A 84 21.94 3.22 19.20
CA LEU A 84 20.75 3.71 18.49
C LEU A 84 20.95 5.14 17.97
N ALA A 85 21.81 5.95 18.60
CA ALA A 85 22.14 7.30 18.15
C ALA A 85 22.74 7.34 16.74
N ALA A 86 23.40 6.27 16.28
CA ALA A 86 23.94 6.17 14.92
C ALA A 86 22.84 6.01 13.84
N VAL A 87 21.65 5.54 14.21
CA VAL A 87 20.57 5.26 13.26
C VAL A 87 19.68 6.49 13.09
N PRO A 88 19.49 7.01 11.86
CA PRO A 88 18.62 8.17 11.66
C PRO A 88 17.17 7.91 12.09
N LYS A 89 16.46 8.95 12.52
CA LYS A 89 15.04 8.85 12.89
C LYS A 89 14.22 8.32 11.69
N GLY A 90 13.28 7.42 11.96
CA GLY A 90 12.50 6.71 10.94
C GLY A 90 13.13 5.42 10.38
N TYR A 91 14.47 5.31 10.39
CA TYR A 91 15.21 4.21 9.74
C TYR A 91 15.36 2.94 10.60
N LEU A 92 15.15 3.02 11.91
CA LEU A 92 15.41 1.89 12.83
C LEU A 92 14.59 0.64 12.49
N ALA A 93 13.29 0.78 12.24
CA ALA A 93 12.46 -0.38 11.90
C ALA A 93 12.88 -1.02 10.56
N GLY A 94 13.23 -0.20 9.56
CA GLY A 94 13.76 -0.71 8.29
C GLY A 94 15.11 -1.42 8.47
N LEU A 95 16.01 -0.85 9.27
CA LEU A 95 17.31 -1.45 9.59
C LEU A 95 17.17 -2.81 10.29
N LEU A 96 16.25 -2.93 11.25
CA LEU A 96 15.98 -4.20 11.94
C LEU A 96 15.27 -5.22 11.04
N ALA A 97 14.48 -4.74 10.06
CA ALA A 97 13.79 -5.61 9.12
C ALA A 97 14.73 -6.25 8.09
N ILE A 98 15.89 -5.67 7.79
CA ILE A 98 16.88 -6.24 6.84
C ILE A 98 17.33 -7.65 7.22
N PRO A 99 17.89 -7.91 8.42
CA PRO A 99 18.29 -9.27 8.80
C PRO A 99 17.09 -10.22 8.93
N ALA A 100 15.93 -9.71 9.33
CA ALA A 100 14.70 -10.51 9.40
C ALA A 100 14.23 -10.95 8.01
N PHE A 101 14.23 -10.05 7.02
CA PHE A 101 13.90 -10.37 5.63
C PHE A 101 14.87 -11.40 5.06
N ALA A 102 16.18 -11.25 5.29
CA ALA A 102 17.18 -12.22 4.86
C ALA A 102 16.95 -13.62 5.49
N ALA A 103 16.58 -13.66 6.77
CA ALA A 103 16.24 -14.91 7.45
C ALA A 103 14.98 -15.56 6.86
N PHE A 104 13.93 -14.77 6.60
CA PHE A 104 12.71 -15.29 5.96
C PHE A 104 12.95 -15.71 4.51
N GLY A 105 13.84 -15.06 3.76
CA GLY A 105 14.21 -15.49 2.41
C GLY A 105 14.99 -16.80 2.40
N LEU A 106 15.82 -17.04 3.42
CA LEU A 106 16.43 -18.35 3.62
C LEU A 106 15.39 -19.40 3.99
N ALA A 107 14.45 -19.05 4.88
CA ALA A 107 13.36 -19.94 5.25
C ALA A 107 12.48 -20.29 4.05
N ASP A 108 12.24 -19.33 3.16
CA ASP A 108 11.50 -19.49 1.90
C ASP A 108 12.20 -20.44 0.93
N MET A 109 13.51 -20.24 0.71
CA MET A 109 14.33 -21.16 -0.07
C MET A 109 14.29 -22.59 0.51
N MET A 110 14.40 -22.72 1.83
CA MET A 110 14.29 -24.01 2.51
C MET A 110 12.89 -24.61 2.34
N TRP A 111 11.85 -23.80 2.45
CA TRP A 111 10.46 -24.22 2.28
C TRP A 111 10.25 -24.82 0.89
N HIS A 112 10.67 -24.13 -0.16
CA HIS A 112 10.62 -24.62 -1.53
C HIS A 112 11.42 -25.90 -1.75
N THR A 113 12.53 -26.08 -1.02
CA THR A 113 13.36 -27.28 -1.10
C THR A 113 12.72 -28.50 -0.43
N PHE A 114 12.06 -28.32 0.71
CA PHE A 114 11.54 -29.43 1.53
C PHE A 114 10.05 -29.73 1.31
N LEU A 115 9.24 -28.72 1.03
CA LEU A 115 7.78 -28.80 0.93
C LEU A 115 7.25 -28.53 -0.48
N GLY A 116 8.14 -28.13 -1.40
CA GLY A 116 7.78 -27.76 -2.77
C GLY A 116 7.34 -26.30 -2.89
N ILE A 117 7.00 -25.89 -4.11
CA ILE A 117 6.54 -24.54 -4.42
C ILE A 117 5.02 -24.50 -4.30
N GLU A 118 4.52 -23.61 -3.46
CA GLU A 118 3.08 -23.43 -3.27
C GLU A 118 2.42 -22.91 -4.54
N THR A 119 1.30 -23.51 -4.89
CA THR A 119 0.49 -23.12 -6.05
C THR A 119 -0.83 -22.52 -5.59
N THR A 120 -1.49 -21.76 -6.47
CA THR A 120 -2.82 -21.18 -6.23
C THR A 120 -2.84 -20.19 -5.04
N ILE A 121 -3.86 -20.24 -4.18
CA ILE A 121 -4.03 -19.31 -3.06
C ILE A 121 -3.03 -19.58 -1.92
N ASP A 122 -2.49 -20.79 -1.83
CA ASP A 122 -1.61 -21.23 -0.74
C ASP A 122 -0.34 -20.36 -0.64
N ILE A 123 0.15 -19.85 -1.77
CA ILE A 123 1.30 -18.94 -1.83
C ILE A 123 1.12 -17.70 -0.94
N LEU A 124 -0.12 -17.20 -0.82
CA LEU A 124 -0.47 -16.01 -0.04
C LEU A 124 -0.52 -16.27 1.47
N PHE A 125 -0.57 -17.54 1.87
CA PHE A 125 -0.66 -17.96 3.27
C PHE A 125 0.62 -18.66 3.76
N SER A 126 1.63 -18.81 2.89
CA SER A 126 2.91 -19.40 3.27
C SER A 126 3.60 -18.59 4.38
N PRO A 127 4.03 -19.22 5.49
CA PRO A 127 4.68 -18.53 6.59
C PRO A 127 5.95 -17.77 6.19
N SER A 128 6.72 -18.27 5.23
CA SER A 128 7.93 -17.60 4.73
C SER A 128 7.57 -16.33 3.95
N HIS A 129 6.63 -16.41 3.01
CA HIS A 129 6.11 -15.26 2.26
C HIS A 129 5.50 -14.19 3.19
N LEU A 130 4.73 -14.59 4.21
CA LEU A 130 4.19 -13.66 5.20
C LEU A 130 5.30 -12.93 5.99
N GLY A 131 6.35 -13.64 6.37
CA GLY A 131 7.53 -13.05 7.00
C GLY A 131 8.28 -12.08 6.09
N LEU A 132 8.45 -12.44 4.82
CA LEU A 132 9.03 -11.59 3.78
C LEU A 132 8.21 -10.30 3.60
N ILE A 133 6.88 -10.40 3.49
CA ILE A 133 6.03 -9.22 3.32
C ILE A 133 6.04 -8.32 4.53
N VAL A 134 5.92 -8.86 5.74
CA VAL A 134 5.95 -8.03 6.96
C VAL A 134 7.25 -7.24 7.05
N THR A 135 8.38 -7.89 6.77
CA THR A 135 9.69 -7.23 6.82
C THR A 135 9.90 -6.27 5.64
N MET A 136 9.43 -6.62 4.44
CA MET A 136 9.43 -5.71 3.29
C MET A 136 8.58 -4.47 3.54
N LEU A 137 7.38 -4.60 4.11
CA LEU A 137 6.52 -3.49 4.51
C LEU A 137 7.25 -2.53 5.44
N LEU A 138 7.98 -3.05 6.43
CA LEU A 138 8.82 -2.24 7.29
C LEU A 138 9.92 -1.53 6.49
N ILE A 139 10.61 -2.20 5.57
CA ILE A 139 11.67 -1.56 4.76
C ILE A 139 11.10 -0.42 3.90
N VAL A 140 10.08 -0.68 3.07
CA VAL A 140 9.55 0.28 2.08
C VAL A 140 8.84 1.48 2.72
N THR A 141 8.28 1.31 3.92
CA THR A 141 7.64 2.43 4.68
C THR A 141 8.63 3.25 5.51
N THR A 142 9.94 3.04 5.37
CA THR A 142 10.97 3.85 6.05
C THR A 142 10.83 5.35 5.81
N PRO A 143 10.64 5.84 4.57
CA PRO A 143 10.44 7.26 4.32
C PRO A 143 9.19 7.84 5.00
N LEU A 144 8.13 7.03 5.18
CA LEU A 144 6.93 7.46 5.90
C LEU A 144 7.24 7.74 7.38
N ARG A 145 7.94 6.83 8.07
CA ARG A 145 8.33 7.06 9.48
C ARG A 145 9.33 8.20 9.64
N SER A 146 10.21 8.39 8.65
CA SER A 146 11.11 9.54 8.59
C SER A 146 10.31 10.84 8.53
N ALA A 147 9.42 10.98 7.55
CA ALA A 147 8.56 12.16 7.39
C ALA A 147 7.61 12.39 8.59
N TRP A 148 7.07 11.32 9.19
CA TRP A 148 6.10 11.41 10.28
C TRP A 148 6.59 12.22 11.47
N SER A 149 7.89 12.07 11.75
CA SER A 149 8.52 12.63 12.93
C SER A 149 9.38 13.86 12.61
N ALA A 150 9.64 14.13 11.34
CA ALA A 150 10.50 15.23 10.90
C ALA A 150 9.89 16.62 11.12
N PRO A 151 10.64 17.57 11.71
CA PRO A 151 10.12 18.89 12.10
C PRO A 151 9.80 19.79 10.89
N ASP A 152 10.45 19.58 9.76
CA ASP A 152 10.33 20.39 8.56
C ASP A 152 9.09 20.09 7.70
N VAL A 153 8.38 18.98 7.97
CA VAL A 153 7.19 18.58 7.20
C VAL A 153 5.97 19.45 7.55
N GLY A 154 5.83 19.86 8.81
CA GLY A 154 4.70 20.67 9.28
C GLY A 154 3.32 20.00 9.10
N GLU A 155 2.26 20.82 9.08
CA GLU A 155 0.87 20.36 8.88
C GLU A 155 0.43 20.35 7.40
N ARG A 156 1.01 21.22 6.57
CA ARG A 156 0.66 21.44 5.16
C ARG A 156 1.88 21.25 4.25
N PRO A 157 2.44 20.04 4.18
CA PRO A 157 3.63 19.80 3.36
C PRO A 157 3.33 19.94 1.87
N SER A 158 4.36 20.30 1.09
CA SER A 158 4.29 20.23 -0.37
C SER A 158 4.32 18.78 -0.85
N LEU A 159 3.81 18.52 -2.06
CA LEU A 159 3.81 17.19 -2.66
C LEU A 159 5.24 16.62 -2.73
N GLY A 160 6.20 17.43 -3.17
CA GLY A 160 7.61 17.01 -3.24
C GLY A 160 8.21 16.61 -1.90
N ARG A 161 7.79 17.24 -0.79
CA ARG A 161 8.28 16.89 0.56
C ARG A 161 7.72 15.55 1.07
N LEU A 162 6.45 15.27 0.76
CA LEU A 162 5.79 14.01 1.11
C LEU A 162 6.04 12.88 0.10
N LEU A 163 6.54 13.19 -1.10
CA LEU A 163 6.67 12.23 -2.20
C LEU A 163 7.32 10.90 -1.77
N PRO A 164 8.43 10.86 -1.02
CA PRO A 164 9.02 9.59 -0.59
C PRO A 164 8.11 8.77 0.33
N ALA A 165 7.38 9.44 1.23
CA ALA A 165 6.44 8.81 2.15
C ALA A 165 5.21 8.28 1.42
N LEU A 166 4.70 9.04 0.43
CA LEU A 166 3.58 8.63 -0.43
C LEU A 166 3.94 7.41 -1.26
N ILE A 167 5.11 7.40 -1.90
CA ILE A 167 5.60 6.24 -2.66
C ILE A 167 5.71 5.01 -1.75
N GLY A 168 6.37 5.14 -0.60
CA GLY A 168 6.56 4.02 0.32
C GLY A 168 5.25 3.45 0.85
N LEU A 169 4.28 4.30 1.20
CA LEU A 169 2.97 3.85 1.67
C LEU A 169 2.10 3.28 0.54
N ALA A 170 2.18 3.85 -0.66
CA ALA A 170 1.46 3.35 -1.83
C ALA A 170 1.94 1.93 -2.18
N PHE A 171 3.26 1.71 -2.26
CA PHE A 171 3.81 0.37 -2.45
C PHE A 171 3.41 -0.58 -1.32
N ALA A 172 3.47 -0.13 -0.06
CA ALA A 172 2.99 -0.95 1.05
C ALA A 172 1.51 -1.35 0.91
N THR A 173 0.68 -0.45 0.37
CA THR A 173 -0.73 -0.73 0.06
C THR A 173 -0.84 -1.77 -1.04
N THR A 174 -0.06 -1.63 -2.12
CA THR A 174 0.02 -2.61 -3.22
C THR A 174 0.43 -4.00 -2.74
N LEU A 175 1.37 -4.09 -1.79
CA LEU A 175 1.79 -5.37 -1.19
C LEU A 175 0.66 -6.04 -0.41
N VAL A 176 -0.14 -5.26 0.31
CA VAL A 176 -1.33 -5.77 1.00
C VAL A 176 -2.38 -6.22 -0.02
N SER A 177 -2.62 -5.45 -1.08
CA SER A 177 -3.52 -5.86 -2.18
C SER A 177 -3.07 -7.17 -2.82
N LEU A 178 -1.77 -7.38 -3.03
CA LEU A 178 -1.22 -8.64 -3.58
C LEU A 178 -1.62 -9.85 -2.72
N PHE A 179 -1.49 -9.74 -1.39
CA PHE A 179 -1.82 -10.84 -0.47
C PHE A 179 -3.34 -11.03 -0.27
N LEU A 180 -4.13 -10.03 -0.67
CA LEU A 180 -5.59 -10.06 -0.64
C LEU A 180 -6.19 -10.21 -2.04
N MET A 181 -5.40 -10.64 -3.02
CA MET A 181 -5.80 -10.59 -4.43
C MET A 181 -7.07 -11.40 -4.75
N TYR A 182 -7.36 -12.45 -3.97
CA TYR A 182 -8.60 -13.23 -4.07
C TYR A 182 -9.88 -12.41 -3.80
N GLY A 183 -9.73 -11.24 -3.17
CA GLY A 183 -10.80 -10.30 -2.90
C GLY A 183 -10.51 -8.91 -3.48
N ASP A 184 -9.66 -8.79 -4.49
CA ASP A 184 -9.34 -7.49 -5.09
C ASP A 184 -10.23 -7.18 -6.30
N ALA A 185 -11.14 -6.22 -6.15
CA ALA A 185 -12.02 -5.75 -7.21
C ALA A 185 -11.26 -5.12 -8.39
N MET A 186 -10.01 -4.67 -8.19
CA MET A 186 -9.19 -4.14 -9.29
C MET A 186 -8.83 -5.22 -10.32
N GLN A 187 -8.89 -6.51 -9.99
CA GLN A 187 -8.63 -7.59 -10.94
C GLN A 187 -9.79 -7.87 -11.91
N TYR A 188 -10.98 -7.33 -11.67
CA TYR A 188 -12.13 -7.59 -12.53
C TYR A 188 -12.02 -6.82 -13.85
N ARG A 189 -12.42 -7.49 -14.94
CA ARG A 189 -12.68 -6.84 -16.24
C ARG A 189 -14.08 -6.21 -16.22
N ALA A 190 -14.30 -5.19 -17.05
CA ALA A 190 -15.55 -4.44 -17.08
C ALA A 190 -16.76 -5.34 -17.39
N GLU A 191 -16.62 -6.26 -18.33
CA GLU A 191 -17.66 -7.22 -18.73
C GLU A 191 -18.04 -8.13 -17.57
N ARG A 192 -17.04 -8.58 -16.79
CA ARG A 192 -17.25 -9.44 -15.61
C ARG A 192 -17.97 -8.71 -14.49
N VAL A 193 -17.74 -7.42 -14.32
CA VAL A 193 -18.48 -6.59 -13.36
C VAL A 193 -19.96 -6.49 -13.75
N VAL A 194 -20.23 -6.20 -15.04
CA VAL A 194 -21.60 -6.10 -15.55
C VAL A 194 -22.31 -7.45 -15.46
N GLU A 195 -21.66 -8.54 -15.84
CA GLU A 195 -22.17 -9.91 -15.72
C GLU A 195 -22.51 -10.26 -14.26
N ALA A 196 -21.56 -10.04 -13.34
CA ALA A 196 -21.74 -10.37 -11.92
C ALA A 196 -22.94 -9.64 -11.29
N PHE A 197 -23.19 -8.39 -11.68
CA PHE A 197 -24.32 -7.60 -11.17
C PHE A 197 -25.58 -7.68 -12.04
N SER A 198 -25.61 -8.58 -13.03
CA SER A 198 -26.80 -8.84 -13.86
C SER A 198 -27.49 -10.17 -13.53
N LEU A 199 -26.84 -11.04 -12.76
CA LEU A 199 -27.34 -12.38 -12.41
C LEU A 199 -27.81 -12.40 -10.95
N LEU A 200 -29.13 -12.49 -10.73
CA LEU A 200 -29.76 -12.39 -9.39
C LEU A 200 -29.30 -13.48 -8.40
N ASP A 201 -29.01 -14.70 -8.89
CA ASP A 201 -28.63 -15.86 -8.06
C ASP A 201 -27.24 -16.42 -8.39
N GLY A 202 -26.38 -15.62 -9.05
CA GLY A 202 -25.03 -16.05 -9.41
C GLY A 202 -24.04 -15.87 -8.26
N PRO A 203 -23.10 -16.80 -8.03
CA PRO A 203 -22.00 -16.65 -7.04
C PRO A 203 -20.97 -15.57 -7.43
N GLY A 204 -21.30 -14.70 -8.39
CA GLY A 204 -20.47 -13.57 -8.81
C GLY A 204 -20.85 -12.27 -8.10
N ALA A 205 -22.13 -12.07 -7.77
CA ALA A 205 -22.61 -10.83 -7.17
C ALA A 205 -22.09 -10.65 -5.73
N ASP A 206 -22.16 -11.71 -4.93
CA ASP A 206 -21.64 -11.78 -3.55
C ASP A 206 -20.12 -11.61 -3.52
N ARG A 207 -19.40 -12.32 -4.41
CA ARG A 207 -17.94 -12.21 -4.54
C ARG A 207 -17.51 -10.81 -4.93
N LEU A 208 -18.14 -10.22 -5.95
CA LEU A 208 -17.81 -8.86 -6.37
C LEU A 208 -18.13 -7.85 -5.25
N ALA A 209 -19.28 -7.96 -4.59
CA ALA A 209 -19.63 -7.08 -3.48
C ALA A 209 -18.62 -7.20 -2.32
N ALA A 210 -18.18 -8.42 -1.98
CA ALA A 210 -17.14 -8.65 -0.99
C ALA A 210 -15.78 -8.07 -1.42
N SER A 211 -15.40 -8.27 -2.69
CA SER A 211 -14.19 -7.67 -3.27
C SER A 211 -14.24 -6.14 -3.24
N MET A 212 -15.40 -5.55 -3.54
CA MET A 212 -15.59 -4.10 -3.44
C MET A 212 -15.35 -3.61 -2.01
N ALA A 213 -15.95 -4.28 -1.02
CA ALA A 213 -15.74 -3.92 0.38
C ALA A 213 -14.27 -4.04 0.80
N LEU A 214 -13.59 -5.13 0.42
CA LEU A 214 -12.19 -5.39 0.78
C LEU A 214 -11.25 -4.36 0.13
N THR A 215 -11.32 -4.18 -1.18
CA THR A 215 -10.51 -3.19 -1.92
C THR A 215 -10.76 -1.77 -1.39
N ASN A 216 -12.00 -1.44 -1.01
CA ASN A 216 -12.34 -0.12 -0.45
C ASN A 216 -11.56 0.13 0.84
N VAL A 217 -11.56 -0.83 1.76
CA VAL A 217 -10.83 -0.73 3.03
C VAL A 217 -9.32 -0.61 2.78
N VAL A 218 -8.77 -1.47 1.91
CA VAL A 218 -7.32 -1.50 1.59
C VAL A 218 -6.84 -0.17 1.01
N LEU A 219 -7.60 0.41 0.06
CA LEU A 219 -7.22 1.67 -0.58
C LEU A 219 -7.49 2.90 0.29
N LEU A 220 -8.60 2.93 1.03
CA LEU A 220 -9.02 4.13 1.76
C LEU A 220 -8.34 4.27 3.13
N ALA A 221 -8.11 3.18 3.86
CA ALA A 221 -7.48 3.22 5.18
C ALA A 221 -6.12 3.96 5.21
N PRO A 222 -5.15 3.70 4.30
CA PRO A 222 -3.89 4.44 4.30
C PRO A 222 -4.07 5.93 3.97
N VAL A 223 -5.03 6.28 3.12
CA VAL A 223 -5.37 7.69 2.82
C VAL A 223 -5.92 8.39 4.07
N LEU A 224 -6.88 7.76 4.75
CA LEU A 224 -7.45 8.29 6.00
C LEU A 224 -6.39 8.43 7.10
N PHE A 225 -5.48 7.47 7.21
CA PHE A 225 -4.34 7.53 8.12
C PHE A 225 -3.47 8.77 7.84
N LEU A 226 -3.19 9.08 6.57
CA LEU A 226 -2.42 10.25 6.17
C LEU A 226 -3.16 11.58 6.40
N VAL A 227 -4.44 11.66 6.01
CA VAL A 227 -5.28 12.86 6.16
C VAL A 227 -5.47 13.24 7.63
N ARG A 228 -5.41 12.27 8.54
CA ARG A 228 -5.46 12.53 9.99
C ARG A 228 -4.24 13.34 10.46
N ARG A 229 -3.08 13.16 9.82
CA ARG A 229 -1.80 13.76 10.21
C ARG A 229 -1.45 15.03 9.43
N TRP A 230 -1.81 15.09 8.16
CA TRP A 230 -1.42 16.15 7.24
C TRP A 230 -2.61 16.64 6.42
N GLN A 231 -2.63 17.93 6.08
CA GLN A 231 -3.44 18.39 4.97
C GLN A 231 -2.73 18.02 3.68
N LEU A 232 -3.18 16.93 3.06
CA LEU A 232 -2.48 16.37 1.91
C LEU A 232 -2.47 17.37 0.73
N PRO A 233 -1.31 17.56 0.10
CA PRO A 233 -1.22 18.36 -1.12
C PRO A 233 -1.95 17.64 -2.26
N PHE A 234 -2.52 18.43 -3.18
CA PHE A 234 -3.20 17.89 -4.37
C PHE A 234 -2.28 16.94 -5.15
N GLY A 235 -2.84 15.82 -5.60
CA GLY A 235 -2.15 14.75 -6.30
C GLY A 235 -1.63 13.62 -5.38
N SER A 236 -1.80 13.73 -4.06
CA SER A 236 -1.34 12.70 -3.13
C SER A 236 -2.12 11.40 -3.28
N VAL A 237 -3.46 11.48 -3.31
CA VAL A 237 -4.30 10.27 -3.42
C VAL A 237 -4.23 9.70 -4.83
N THR A 238 -4.22 10.56 -5.85
CA THR A 238 -4.01 10.16 -7.24
C THR A 238 -2.72 9.37 -7.42
N LEU A 239 -1.60 9.85 -6.84
CA LEU A 239 -0.33 9.13 -6.89
C LEU A 239 -0.42 7.77 -6.20
N MET A 240 -1.03 7.71 -5.01
CA MET A 240 -1.17 6.45 -4.28
C MET A 240 -1.98 5.43 -5.08
N TYR A 241 -3.10 5.85 -5.66
CA TYR A 241 -3.94 4.96 -6.47
C TYR A 241 -3.28 4.57 -7.79
N ALA A 242 -2.55 5.49 -8.43
CA ALA A 242 -1.76 5.19 -9.62
C ALA A 242 -0.69 4.12 -9.39
N ILE A 243 -0.07 4.07 -8.21
CA ILE A 243 0.86 3.00 -7.82
C ILE A 243 0.09 1.72 -7.43
N ALA A 244 -1.04 1.85 -6.73
CA ALA A 244 -1.84 0.71 -6.28
C ALA A 244 -2.36 -0.15 -7.44
N VAL A 245 -2.77 0.48 -8.55
CA VAL A 245 -3.30 -0.22 -9.73
C VAL A 245 -2.25 -0.97 -10.54
N LEU A 246 -0.94 -0.71 -10.32
CA LEU A 246 0.11 -1.34 -11.13
C LEU A 246 0.18 -2.85 -10.94
N MET A 247 -0.01 -3.37 -9.71
CA MET A 247 0.05 -4.80 -9.46
C MET A 247 -1.17 -5.54 -10.03
N PRO A 248 -2.42 -5.15 -9.72
CA PRO A 248 -3.58 -5.78 -10.34
C PRO A 248 -3.52 -5.71 -11.87
N GLY A 249 -3.06 -4.60 -12.43
CA GLY A 249 -2.87 -4.47 -13.88
C GLY A 249 -1.82 -5.42 -14.43
N ALA A 250 -0.65 -5.53 -13.79
CA ALA A 250 0.37 -6.49 -14.22
C ALA A 250 -0.15 -7.94 -14.16
N GLN A 251 -0.87 -8.32 -13.09
CA GLN A 251 -1.40 -9.68 -12.92
C GLN A 251 -2.40 -10.09 -14.00
N THR A 252 -3.20 -9.15 -14.47
CA THR A 252 -4.21 -9.37 -15.50
C THR A 252 -3.74 -8.94 -16.89
N GLU A 253 -2.44 -8.79 -17.12
CA GLU A 253 -1.85 -8.33 -18.38
C GLU A 253 -2.48 -7.03 -18.93
N PHE A 254 -2.97 -6.17 -18.02
CA PHE A 254 -3.69 -4.93 -18.29
C PHE A 254 -5.00 -5.09 -19.08
N GLU A 255 -5.60 -6.28 -19.13
CA GLU A 255 -6.93 -6.49 -19.76
C GLU A 255 -8.08 -5.76 -19.04
N ASN A 256 -7.87 -5.36 -17.79
CA ASN A 256 -8.76 -4.58 -16.93
C ASN A 256 -8.48 -3.06 -16.97
N LEU A 257 -7.72 -2.56 -17.95
CA LEU A 257 -7.27 -1.17 -18.00
C LEU A 257 -8.37 -0.11 -17.76
N PRO A 258 -9.60 -0.22 -18.30
CA PRO A 258 -10.66 0.73 -17.99
C PRO A 258 -10.93 0.85 -16.48
N ILE A 259 -11.05 -0.29 -15.79
CA ILE A 259 -11.31 -0.35 -14.35
C ILE A 259 -10.18 0.34 -13.57
N LEU A 260 -8.93 0.07 -13.93
CA LEU A 260 -7.76 0.68 -13.29
C LEU A 260 -7.72 2.20 -13.47
N VAL A 261 -8.04 2.69 -14.68
CA VAL A 261 -8.17 4.14 -14.94
C VAL A 261 -9.30 4.75 -14.09
N GLY A 262 -10.39 4.02 -13.87
CA GLY A 262 -11.48 4.41 -12.96
C GLY A 262 -10.99 4.65 -11.53
N PHE A 263 -10.14 3.77 -10.99
CA PHE A 263 -9.52 3.99 -9.68
C PHE A 263 -8.60 5.21 -9.67
N VAL A 264 -7.75 5.41 -10.67
CA VAL A 264 -6.91 6.63 -10.75
C VAL A 264 -7.77 7.90 -10.78
N ALA A 265 -8.88 7.89 -11.52
CA ALA A 265 -9.85 8.98 -11.51
C ALA A 265 -10.52 9.17 -10.13
N GLY A 266 -10.81 8.10 -9.40
CA GLY A 266 -11.26 8.15 -8.01
C GLY A 266 -10.24 8.81 -7.07
N GLY A 267 -8.95 8.58 -7.31
CA GLY A 267 -7.86 9.28 -6.61
C GLY A 267 -7.87 10.78 -6.88
N LEU A 268 -8.09 11.18 -8.14
CA LEU A 268 -8.22 12.59 -8.53
C LEU A 268 -9.43 13.26 -7.86
N VAL A 269 -10.59 12.59 -7.86
CA VAL A 269 -11.78 13.09 -7.15
C VAL A 269 -11.49 13.22 -5.65
N SER A 270 -10.75 12.28 -5.06
CA SER A 270 -10.37 12.35 -3.66
C SER A 270 -9.45 13.53 -3.35
N ASP A 271 -8.49 13.85 -4.23
CA ASP A 271 -7.66 15.05 -4.11
C ASP A 271 -8.49 16.35 -4.23
N LEU A 272 -9.49 16.38 -5.10
CA LEU A 272 -10.44 17.51 -5.21
C LEU A 272 -11.29 17.65 -3.94
N LEU A 273 -11.77 16.53 -3.37
CA LEU A 273 -12.51 16.52 -2.10
C LEU A 273 -11.63 17.01 -0.94
N ILE A 274 -10.35 16.61 -0.88
CA ILE A 274 -9.40 17.13 0.12
C ILE A 274 -9.23 18.65 -0.05
N ARG A 275 -9.10 19.13 -1.29
CA ARG A 275 -8.94 20.56 -1.57
C ARG A 275 -10.16 21.38 -1.16
N TRP A 276 -11.36 20.83 -1.39
CA TRP A 276 -12.64 21.48 -1.10
C TRP A 276 -13.00 21.42 0.39
N LEU A 277 -13.06 20.20 0.95
CA LEU A 277 -13.49 19.97 2.33
C LEU A 277 -12.41 20.37 3.34
N ARG A 278 -11.13 20.30 2.97
CA ARG A 278 -9.95 20.47 3.85
C ARG A 278 -10.09 19.65 5.14
N PRO A 279 -10.21 18.31 5.02
CA PRO A 279 -10.36 17.42 6.17
C PRO A 279 -9.12 17.50 7.06
N SER A 280 -9.32 17.43 8.38
CA SER A 280 -8.24 17.44 9.38
C SER A 280 -8.73 16.83 10.69
N ALA A 281 -7.81 16.51 11.60
CA ALA A 281 -8.13 16.04 12.95
C ALA A 281 -9.03 17.04 13.74
N THR A 282 -8.91 18.34 13.45
CA THR A 282 -9.71 19.41 14.06
C THR A 282 -11.07 19.61 13.38
N ARG A 283 -11.21 19.27 12.10
CA ARG A 283 -12.46 19.38 11.33
C ARG A 283 -13.07 17.99 11.10
N ARG A 284 -13.49 17.35 12.19
CA ARG A 284 -14.00 15.96 12.20
C ARG A 284 -15.12 15.70 11.19
N GLY A 285 -16.11 16.60 11.13
CA GLY A 285 -17.20 16.47 10.15
C GLY A 285 -16.69 16.47 8.70
N ALA A 286 -15.69 17.30 8.38
CA ALA A 286 -15.07 17.31 7.04
C ALA A 286 -14.24 16.04 6.79
N TYR A 287 -13.60 15.49 7.83
CA TYR A 287 -12.88 14.21 7.76
C TYR A 287 -13.81 13.04 7.49
N TRP A 288 -14.93 12.93 8.21
CA TRP A 288 -15.94 11.89 7.96
C TRP A 288 -16.61 12.06 6.60
N ALA A 289 -17.00 13.28 6.24
CA ALA A 289 -17.56 13.58 4.92
C ALA A 289 -16.58 13.19 3.80
N PHE A 290 -15.29 13.51 3.94
CA PHE A 290 -14.27 13.07 3.01
C PHE A 290 -14.22 11.54 2.90
N ALA A 291 -14.18 10.83 4.03
CA ALA A 291 -14.10 9.38 4.05
C ALA A 291 -15.28 8.71 3.32
N GLY A 292 -16.51 9.17 3.58
CA GLY A 292 -17.70 8.66 2.90
C GLY A 292 -17.79 9.02 1.42
N LEU A 293 -17.57 10.30 1.09
CA LEU A 293 -17.69 10.80 -0.28
C LEU A 293 -16.58 10.27 -1.20
N SER A 294 -15.36 10.09 -0.68
CA SER A 294 -14.23 9.53 -1.45
C SER A 294 -14.51 8.07 -1.83
N ALA A 295 -14.99 7.26 -0.88
CA ALA A 295 -15.40 5.88 -1.17
C ALA A 295 -16.56 5.85 -2.17
N PHE A 296 -17.65 6.57 -1.87
CA PHE A 296 -18.82 6.64 -2.77
C PHE A 296 -18.42 7.02 -4.19
N ALA A 297 -17.63 8.09 -4.37
CA ALA A 297 -17.19 8.54 -5.67
C ALA A 297 -16.32 7.51 -6.41
N THR A 298 -15.39 6.87 -5.71
CA THR A 298 -14.51 5.84 -6.29
C THR A 298 -15.33 4.66 -6.83
N TRP A 299 -16.32 4.20 -6.06
CA TRP A 299 -17.14 3.06 -6.45
C TRP A 299 -18.23 3.41 -7.46
N SER A 300 -18.75 4.64 -7.45
CA SER A 300 -19.58 5.15 -8.54
C SER A 300 -18.81 5.20 -9.85
N LEU A 301 -17.54 5.62 -9.82
CA LEU A 301 -16.67 5.62 -11.00
C LEU A 301 -16.36 4.20 -11.46
N PHE A 302 -16.05 3.28 -10.54
CA PHE A 302 -15.84 1.86 -10.84
C PHE A 302 -17.03 1.26 -11.62
N ILE A 303 -18.25 1.42 -11.10
CA ILE A 303 -19.47 0.92 -11.73
C ILE A 303 -19.78 1.66 -13.04
N GLY A 304 -19.62 2.98 -13.06
CA GLY A 304 -19.86 3.79 -14.26
C GLY A 304 -18.93 3.42 -15.41
N VAL A 305 -17.64 3.24 -15.12
CA VAL A 305 -16.65 2.78 -16.09
C VAL A 305 -16.94 1.36 -16.54
N ALA A 306 -17.19 0.44 -15.60
CA ALA A 306 -17.57 -0.93 -15.94
C ALA A 306 -18.79 -0.97 -16.87
N SER A 307 -19.80 -0.15 -16.60
CA SER A 307 -21.02 -0.09 -17.42
C SER A 307 -20.73 0.50 -18.81
N ALA A 308 -19.88 1.52 -18.88
CA ALA A 308 -19.54 2.21 -20.13
C ALA A 308 -18.69 1.35 -21.08
N THR A 309 -17.82 0.48 -20.53
CA THR A 309 -16.90 -0.34 -21.33
C THR A 309 -17.23 -1.83 -21.33
N GLY A 310 -18.12 -2.29 -20.45
CA GLY A 310 -18.44 -3.70 -20.23
C GLY A 310 -19.76 -4.17 -20.86
N GLY A 311 -20.35 -3.39 -21.78
CA GLY A 311 -21.52 -3.80 -22.55
C GLY A 311 -22.87 -3.28 -22.05
N GLY A 312 -22.92 -2.41 -21.04
CA GLY A 312 -24.13 -1.73 -20.60
C GLY A 312 -24.27 -1.66 -19.07
N LEU A 313 -25.40 -1.09 -18.62
CA LEU A 313 -25.74 -1.07 -17.20
C LEU A 313 -26.04 -2.49 -16.69
N PRO A 314 -25.59 -2.85 -15.46
CA PRO A 314 -25.96 -4.12 -14.87
C PRO A 314 -27.49 -4.24 -14.71
N ALA A 315 -28.01 -5.45 -14.93
CA ALA A 315 -29.45 -5.68 -14.98
C ALA A 315 -30.16 -5.59 -13.62
N VAL A 316 -29.42 -5.68 -12.50
CA VAL A 316 -29.97 -5.61 -11.14
C VAL A 316 -29.73 -4.21 -10.54
N PRO A 317 -30.76 -3.34 -10.47
CA PRO A 317 -30.62 -1.95 -10.02
C PRO A 317 -30.05 -1.80 -8.62
N GLU A 318 -30.44 -2.68 -7.69
CA GLU A 318 -30.05 -2.64 -6.29
C GLU A 318 -28.54 -2.78 -6.12
N LEU A 319 -27.88 -3.59 -6.96
CA LEU A 319 -26.44 -3.85 -6.86
C LEU A 319 -25.62 -2.65 -7.35
N TRP A 320 -25.95 -2.09 -8.51
CA TRP A 320 -25.16 -1.00 -9.09
C TRP A 320 -25.48 0.37 -8.48
N THR A 321 -26.68 0.58 -7.93
CA THR A 321 -27.02 1.79 -7.16
C THR A 321 -26.63 1.69 -5.69
N GLY A 322 -26.81 0.53 -5.07
CA GLY A 322 -26.53 0.29 -3.65
C GLY A 322 -25.04 0.07 -3.34
N GLY A 323 -24.28 -0.55 -4.25
CA GLY A 323 -22.85 -0.82 -4.07
C GLY A 323 -22.03 0.42 -3.69
N PRO A 324 -22.10 1.53 -4.45
CA PRO A 324 -21.43 2.77 -4.09
C PRO A 324 -21.87 3.35 -2.74
N ILE A 325 -23.16 3.24 -2.38
CA ILE A 325 -23.70 3.71 -1.10
C ILE A 325 -23.10 2.89 0.05
N ILE A 326 -23.08 1.57 -0.06
CA ILE A 326 -22.48 0.66 0.92
C ILE A 326 -20.99 0.99 1.10
N ALA A 327 -20.25 1.21 0.01
CA ALA A 327 -18.85 1.60 0.10
C ALA A 327 -18.66 2.97 0.79
N GLY A 328 -19.56 3.92 0.53
CA GLY A 328 -19.62 5.20 1.24
C GLY A 328 -19.87 5.03 2.75
N LEU A 329 -20.78 4.15 3.14
CA LEU A 329 -21.05 3.82 4.55
C LEU A 329 -19.85 3.15 5.23
N ILE A 330 -19.15 2.24 4.53
CA ILE A 330 -17.87 1.66 5.00
C ILE A 330 -16.84 2.77 5.19
N GLY A 331 -16.72 3.70 4.23
CA GLY A 331 -15.83 4.85 4.33
C GLY A 331 -16.15 5.74 5.53
N LEU A 332 -17.43 6.03 5.78
CA LEU A 332 -17.88 6.76 6.98
C LEU A 332 -17.52 6.03 8.28
N ALA A 333 -17.74 4.72 8.33
CA ALA A 333 -17.40 3.90 9.51
C ALA A 333 -15.90 3.93 9.78
N LEU A 334 -15.06 3.76 8.74
CA LEU A 334 -13.60 3.92 8.86
C LEU A 334 -13.24 5.34 9.33
N GLY A 335 -13.86 6.37 8.75
CA GLY A 335 -13.63 7.76 9.16
C GLY A 335 -13.90 7.98 10.66
N ALA A 336 -14.98 7.41 11.19
CA ALA A 336 -15.32 7.47 12.60
C ALA A 336 -14.33 6.68 13.48
N LEU A 337 -13.85 5.53 13.03
CA LEU A 337 -12.86 4.71 13.75
C LEU A 337 -11.46 5.35 13.79
N PHE A 338 -11.01 5.93 12.68
CA PHE A 338 -9.72 6.61 12.60
C PHE A 338 -9.72 7.96 13.33
N LEU A 339 -10.88 8.59 13.50
CA LEU A 339 -11.03 9.86 14.21
C LEU A 339 -12.33 9.85 15.05
N PRO A 340 -12.33 9.17 16.20
CA PRO A 340 -13.51 9.08 17.05
C PRO A 340 -13.83 10.42 17.72
N ASN A 341 -15.05 10.53 18.23
CA ASN A 341 -15.44 11.66 19.08
C ASN A 341 -14.51 11.76 20.30
N ALA A 342 -14.32 12.98 20.79
CA ALA A 342 -13.65 13.19 22.06
C ALA A 342 -14.46 12.46 23.14
N ALA A 343 -13.80 11.62 23.93
CA ALA A 343 -14.43 11.10 25.13
C ALA A 343 -14.82 12.30 26.01
N PRO A 344 -16.02 12.32 26.61
CA PRO A 344 -16.35 13.35 27.60
C PRO A 344 -15.27 13.31 28.68
N GLU A 345 -14.76 14.49 29.07
CA GLU A 345 -13.86 14.60 30.22
C GLU A 345 -14.56 13.93 31.40
N ARG A 346 -13.88 12.98 32.04
CA ARG A 346 -14.40 12.38 33.27
C ARG A 346 -14.45 13.51 34.30
N ALA A 347 -15.68 13.92 34.64
CA ALA A 347 -15.97 14.94 35.65
C ALA A 347 -15.41 14.56 37.02
#